data_AF-A0A383BIH8-F1
#
_entry.id   AF-A0A383BIH8-F1
#
_cell.length_a   1.000
_cell.length_b   1.000
_cell.length_c   1.000
_cell.angle_alpha   90.00
_cell.angle_beta   90.00
_cell.angle_gamma   90.00
#
_symmetry.space_group_name_H-M   'P 1'
#
loop_
_entity.id
_entity.type
_entity.pdbx_description
1 polymer ?
#
loop_
_entity_poly.entity_id
_entity_poly.type
_entity_poly.pdbx_seq_one_letter_code
_entity_poly.pdbx_strand_id
1 'polypeptide(L)'
;MGLRHGGNEGANYKPNYNSLMNYQYQFYGVDTNCTIPGNGKLDYSHGTRPSLNEYDLDESAGICEDSAPVNALWKVDWNDDGDFDDDNLALNIDGKWGEHDGYTYCQDNGSWCVVTGIQNTNGTVLTDHNDWANIVYTGISDSDGFNANPLIIAEDPVEDILRQSSEPELEPELLIIDPTQIQIPTGRPPGN
;
A
#
# COMPACT_ATOMS: atom_id res chain seq x y z
N MET A 1 4.95 11.52 -8.78
CA MET A 1 3.74 10.67 -8.70
C MET A 1 2.56 11.48 -9.25
N GLY A 2 2.09 11.18 -10.46
CA GLY A 2 1.08 11.98 -11.17
C GLY A 2 -0.37 11.63 -10.83
N LEU A 3 -0.62 11.01 -9.67
CA LEU A 3 -1.95 10.51 -9.29
C LEU A 3 -2.75 11.59 -8.53
N ARG A 4 -4.06 11.64 -8.76
CA ARG A 4 -4.99 12.57 -8.10
C ARG A 4 -5.90 11.83 -7.13
N HIS A 5 -6.47 12.56 -6.16
CA HIS A 5 -7.31 11.99 -5.10
C HIS A 5 -8.67 11.39 -5.56
N GLY A 6 -8.99 11.54 -6.85
CA GLY A 6 -10.13 10.92 -7.52
C GLY A 6 -9.75 10.05 -8.72
N GLY A 7 -8.47 9.66 -8.82
CA GLY A 7 -7.95 8.92 -9.97
C GLY A 7 -7.88 9.80 -11.22
N ASN A 8 -8.60 9.41 -12.26
CA ASN A 8 -8.78 10.18 -13.51
C ASN A 8 -9.87 11.27 -13.42
N GLU A 9 -10.67 11.27 -12.36
CA GLU A 9 -11.81 12.18 -12.19
C GLU A 9 -11.63 13.13 -10.99
N GLY A 10 -12.49 14.14 -10.90
CA GLY A 10 -12.53 15.04 -9.74
C GLY A 10 -13.35 14.50 -8.56
N ALA A 11 -14.07 13.39 -8.75
CA ALA A 11 -14.90 12.76 -7.73
C ALA A 11 -14.02 12.00 -6.73
N ASN A 12 -14.22 12.32 -5.45
CA ASN A 12 -13.52 11.76 -4.30
C ASN A 12 -14.46 10.84 -3.53
N TYR A 13 -13.91 9.98 -2.66
CA TYR A 13 -14.67 9.05 -1.82
C TYR A 13 -15.45 7.97 -2.58
N LYS A 14 -15.16 7.77 -3.87
CA LYS A 14 -15.75 6.71 -4.68
C LYS A 14 -15.55 5.33 -4.00
N PRO A 15 -16.62 4.59 -3.66
CA PRO A 15 -16.50 3.29 -2.98
C PRO A 15 -15.80 2.22 -3.83
N ASN A 16 -15.91 2.33 -5.15
CA ASN A 16 -15.26 1.39 -6.08
C ASN A 16 -13.84 1.81 -6.48
N TYR A 17 -13.28 2.90 -5.96
CA TYR A 17 -11.92 3.32 -6.26
C TYR A 17 -10.97 2.97 -5.11
N ASN A 18 -10.48 1.73 -5.12
CA ASN A 18 -9.73 1.14 -4.02
C ASN A 18 -8.25 1.54 -4.03
N SER A 19 -7.98 2.78 -3.64
CA SER A 19 -6.64 3.36 -3.71
C SER A 19 -6.37 4.28 -2.53
N LEU A 20 -5.14 4.34 -2.05
CA LEU A 20 -4.70 5.39 -1.11
C LEU A 20 -4.80 6.79 -1.70
N MET A 21 -4.87 6.90 -3.03
CA MET A 21 -5.21 8.13 -3.72
C MET A 21 -6.71 8.38 -3.72
N ASN A 22 -7.46 7.83 -2.78
CA ASN A 22 -8.84 8.17 -2.52
C ASN A 22 -8.96 8.55 -1.05
N TYR A 23 -9.66 9.65 -0.76
CA TYR A 23 -9.84 10.13 0.61
C TYR A 23 -10.52 9.10 1.53
N GLN A 24 -11.32 8.18 0.98
CA GLN A 24 -11.93 7.09 1.75
C GLN A 24 -10.89 6.16 2.39
N TYR A 25 -9.77 5.89 1.68
CA TYR A 25 -8.80 4.86 2.03
C TYR A 25 -7.46 5.42 2.54
N GLN A 26 -7.25 6.74 2.48
CA GLN A 26 -5.97 7.40 2.79
C GLN A 26 -5.38 7.03 4.16
N PHE A 27 -6.21 6.87 5.19
CA PHE A 27 -5.75 6.60 6.57
C PHE A 27 -5.95 5.16 7.02
N TYR A 28 -6.97 4.48 6.51
CA TYR A 28 -7.33 3.13 6.93
C TYR A 28 -6.72 2.05 6.04
N GLY A 29 -6.12 2.43 4.91
CA GLY A 29 -5.70 1.51 3.86
C GLY A 29 -6.83 1.21 2.89
N VAL A 30 -6.51 0.44 1.86
CA VAL A 30 -7.50 -0.08 0.92
C VAL A 30 -8.44 -1.06 1.62
N ASP A 31 -9.55 -1.46 1.01
CA ASP A 31 -10.24 -2.66 1.49
C ASP A 31 -9.65 -3.92 0.86
N THR A 32 -9.65 -5.00 1.63
CA THR A 32 -9.07 -6.30 1.28
C THR A 32 -10.11 -7.41 1.19
N ASN A 33 -11.36 -7.10 1.53
CA ASN A 33 -12.48 -8.00 1.66
C ASN A 33 -13.75 -7.47 0.98
N CYS A 34 -13.64 -6.50 0.06
CA CYS A 34 -14.79 -6.02 -0.71
C CYS A 34 -15.91 -5.42 0.14
N THR A 35 -15.57 -4.87 1.31
CA THR A 35 -16.45 -4.06 2.13
C THR A 35 -15.90 -2.64 2.22
N ILE A 36 -16.75 -1.69 2.62
CA ILE A 36 -16.37 -0.35 3.00
C ILE A 36 -16.62 -0.17 4.51
N PRO A 37 -15.94 0.75 5.22
CA PRO A 37 -14.75 1.49 4.79
C PRO A 37 -13.49 0.61 4.71
N GLY A 38 -12.41 1.16 4.12
CA GLY A 38 -11.10 0.49 4.01
C GLY A 38 -10.62 -0.17 5.30
N ASN A 39 -10.04 -1.36 5.20
CA ASN A 39 -9.67 -2.20 6.34
C ASN A 39 -8.20 -2.65 6.38
N GLY A 40 -7.36 -2.13 5.48
CA GLY A 40 -5.92 -2.24 5.62
C GLY A 40 -5.19 -2.41 4.30
N LYS A 41 -3.89 -2.70 4.39
CA LYS A 41 -2.94 -2.70 3.27
C LYS A 41 -2.75 -1.30 2.66
N LEU A 42 -1.48 -0.94 2.51
CA LEU A 42 -1.06 0.22 1.75
C LEU A 42 -0.99 -0.22 0.28
N ASP A 43 -2.02 0.10 -0.51
CA ASP A 43 -2.08 -0.27 -1.93
C ASP A 43 -2.71 0.83 -2.79
N TYR A 44 -2.46 0.77 -4.09
CA TYR A 44 -3.12 1.60 -5.10
C TYR A 44 -4.12 0.76 -5.89
N SER A 45 -5.07 1.41 -6.58
CA SER A 45 -6.07 0.65 -7.34
C SER A 45 -5.44 -0.09 -8.52
N HIS A 46 -5.94 -1.31 -8.74
CA HIS A 46 -5.55 -2.20 -9.84
C HIS A 46 -6.53 -2.10 -11.03
N GLY A 47 -7.59 -1.28 -10.93
CA GLY A 47 -8.58 -1.12 -12.00
C GLY A 47 -9.47 -2.34 -12.20
N THR A 48 -9.75 -3.09 -11.13
CA THR A 48 -10.46 -4.37 -11.17
C THR A 48 -11.88 -4.29 -10.62
N ARG A 49 -12.34 -3.09 -10.22
CA ARG A 49 -13.67 -2.91 -9.65
C ARG A 49 -14.70 -2.49 -10.69
N PRO A 50 -15.95 -2.96 -10.54
CA PRO A 50 -17.00 -2.61 -11.47
C PRO A 50 -17.37 -1.13 -11.29
N SER A 51 -17.94 -0.55 -12.34
CA SER A 51 -18.58 0.76 -12.24
C SER A 51 -19.84 0.67 -11.40
N LEU A 52 -20.06 1.62 -10.50
CA LEU A 52 -21.26 1.72 -9.69
C LEU A 52 -22.17 2.80 -10.27
N ASN A 53 -23.43 2.48 -10.53
CA ASN A 53 -24.41 3.43 -11.04
C ASN A 53 -25.31 3.89 -9.90
N GLU A 54 -25.20 5.16 -9.50
CA GLU A 54 -25.97 5.75 -8.39
C GLU A 54 -27.49 5.83 -8.63
N TYR A 55 -27.96 5.44 -9.82
CA TYR A 55 -29.38 5.30 -10.16
C TYR A 55 -29.87 3.84 -10.18
N ASP A 56 -28.96 2.89 -10.02
CA ASP A 56 -29.20 1.47 -10.21
C ASP A 56 -28.20 0.65 -9.37
N LEU A 57 -28.19 0.93 -8.07
CA LEU A 57 -27.36 0.21 -7.11
C LEU A 57 -28.04 -1.11 -6.72
N ASP A 58 -27.22 -2.15 -6.61
CA ASP A 58 -27.61 -3.49 -6.16
C ASP A 58 -26.76 -3.82 -4.93
N GLU A 59 -27.42 -4.00 -3.79
CA GLU A 59 -26.75 -4.30 -2.52
C GLU A 59 -26.10 -5.67 -2.55
N SER A 60 -26.71 -6.62 -3.26
CA SER A 60 -26.21 -7.98 -3.40
C SER A 60 -24.96 -8.07 -4.28
N ALA A 61 -24.77 -7.11 -5.20
CA ALA A 61 -23.59 -6.98 -6.04
C ALA A 61 -22.41 -6.30 -5.31
N GLY A 62 -22.68 -5.34 -4.43
CA GLY A 62 -21.65 -4.63 -3.66
C GLY A 62 -20.64 -3.86 -4.53
N ILE A 63 -19.37 -3.82 -4.10
CA ILE A 63 -18.30 -3.00 -4.72
C ILE A 63 -17.28 -3.78 -5.55
N CYS A 64 -17.39 -5.10 -5.62
CA CYS A 64 -16.40 -5.98 -6.27
C CYS A 64 -17.05 -6.83 -7.35
N GLU A 65 -16.26 -7.18 -8.37
CA GLU A 65 -16.70 -8.13 -9.41
C GLU A 65 -16.60 -9.58 -8.91
N ASP A 66 -17.38 -10.47 -9.53
CA ASP A 66 -17.45 -11.92 -9.26
C ASP A 66 -16.09 -12.65 -9.43
N SER A 67 -15.09 -11.99 -10.03
CA SER A 67 -13.71 -12.47 -10.14
C SER A 67 -12.80 -12.14 -8.95
N ALA A 68 -13.30 -11.49 -7.90
CA ALA A 68 -12.52 -11.19 -6.69
C ALA A 68 -12.10 -12.50 -5.98
N PRO A 69 -10.83 -12.66 -5.58
CA PRO A 69 -10.29 -13.91 -5.02
C PRO A 69 -10.83 -14.26 -3.63
N VAL A 70 -11.59 -13.36 -3.00
CA VAL A 70 -12.24 -13.55 -1.70
C VAL A 70 -13.75 -13.45 -1.89
N ASN A 71 -14.41 -14.61 -1.92
CA ASN A 71 -15.85 -14.88 -1.82
C ASN A 71 -16.78 -14.06 -2.74
N ALA A 72 -17.49 -14.73 -3.65
CA ALA A 72 -18.47 -14.17 -4.58
C ALA A 72 -19.76 -13.56 -3.96
N LEU A 73 -19.74 -13.06 -2.72
CA LEU A 73 -20.93 -12.69 -1.94
C LEU A 73 -20.73 -11.49 -0.99
N TRP A 74 -19.86 -10.54 -1.34
CA TRP A 74 -19.71 -9.34 -0.50
C TRP A 74 -20.68 -8.27 -0.95
N LYS A 75 -21.64 -8.04 -0.06
CA LYS A 75 -22.75 -7.13 -0.22
C LYS A 75 -22.42 -5.80 0.44
N VAL A 76 -23.14 -4.75 0.07
CA VAL A 76 -23.10 -3.48 0.79
C VAL A 76 -24.53 -3.02 0.97
N ASP A 77 -24.91 -2.81 2.22
CA ASP A 77 -26.17 -2.17 2.61
C ASP A 77 -26.03 -0.69 2.26
N TRP A 78 -26.52 -0.32 1.08
CA TRP A 78 -26.35 1.03 0.54
C TRP A 78 -27.25 2.01 1.28
N ASN A 79 -28.41 1.56 1.73
CA ASN A 79 -29.47 2.42 2.28
C ASN A 79 -29.48 2.50 3.83
N ASP A 80 -28.64 1.74 4.51
CA ASP A 80 -28.51 1.64 5.98
C ASP A 80 -29.77 1.13 6.70
N ASP A 81 -30.48 0.18 6.10
CA ASP A 81 -31.69 -0.43 6.69
C ASP A 81 -31.46 -1.79 7.38
N GLY A 82 -30.26 -2.35 7.21
CA GLY A 82 -29.81 -3.55 7.90
C GLY A 82 -30.05 -4.86 7.16
N ASP A 83 -30.50 -4.83 5.90
CA ASP A 83 -30.52 -6.00 5.02
C ASP A 83 -29.75 -5.78 3.69
N PHE A 84 -29.99 -6.65 2.70
CA PHE A 84 -29.28 -6.62 1.41
C PHE A 84 -30.18 -7.09 0.26
N ASP A 85 -31.48 -6.95 0.44
CA ASP A 85 -32.49 -7.46 -0.50
C ASP A 85 -32.90 -6.39 -1.52
N ASP A 86 -32.34 -5.19 -1.45
CA ASP A 86 -32.65 -4.10 -2.35
C ASP A 86 -31.80 -4.09 -3.63
N ASP A 87 -32.51 -3.92 -4.74
CA ASP A 87 -31.97 -3.63 -6.05
C ASP A 87 -32.56 -2.32 -6.60
N ASN A 88 -31.99 -1.84 -7.71
CA ASN A 88 -32.47 -0.62 -8.39
C ASN A 88 -32.50 0.63 -7.49
N LEU A 89 -31.64 0.68 -6.47
CA LEU A 89 -31.56 1.79 -5.53
C LEU A 89 -30.97 3.03 -6.21
N ALA A 90 -31.65 4.17 -6.04
CA ALA A 90 -31.18 5.46 -6.49
C ALA A 90 -30.70 6.29 -5.30
N LEU A 91 -29.40 6.18 -5.01
CA LEU A 91 -28.75 6.83 -3.87
C LEU A 91 -27.41 7.43 -4.27
N ASN A 92 -27.11 8.60 -3.72
CA ASN A 92 -25.80 9.22 -3.86
C ASN A 92 -24.80 8.61 -2.84
N ILE A 93 -23.75 7.98 -3.36
CA ILE A 93 -22.71 7.27 -2.61
C ILE A 93 -21.35 7.97 -2.70
N ASP A 94 -21.28 9.17 -3.29
CA ASP A 94 -20.10 10.06 -3.36
C ASP A 94 -19.81 10.75 -2.02
N GLY A 95 -19.75 9.97 -0.94
CA GLY A 95 -19.50 10.46 0.41
C GLY A 95 -18.57 9.55 1.19
N LYS A 96 -18.19 10.03 2.37
CA LYS A 96 -17.38 9.26 3.30
C LYS A 96 -18.21 8.15 3.92
N TRP A 97 -17.84 6.93 3.64
CA TRP A 97 -18.44 5.72 4.21
C TRP A 97 -17.82 5.39 5.57
N GLY A 98 -18.66 4.87 6.47
CA GLY A 98 -18.27 4.45 7.80
C GLY A 98 -19.29 3.52 8.42
N GLU A 99 -19.01 3.14 9.66
CA GLU A 99 -19.91 2.34 10.49
C GLU A 99 -21.12 3.16 10.94
N HIS A 100 -22.30 2.54 10.98
CA HIS A 100 -23.43 3.04 11.74
C HIS A 100 -23.09 3.14 13.24
N ASP A 101 -23.55 4.19 13.91
CA ASP A 101 -23.31 4.44 15.33
C ASP A 101 -23.68 3.23 16.22
N GLY A 102 -22.67 2.62 16.85
CA GLY A 102 -22.85 1.50 17.77
C GLY A 102 -22.72 0.11 17.13
N TYR A 103 -22.42 0.03 15.84
CA TYR A 103 -22.14 -1.20 15.11
C TYR A 103 -20.70 -1.20 14.55
N THR A 104 -20.21 -2.39 14.18
CA THR A 104 -18.91 -2.58 13.48
C THR A 104 -19.08 -3.53 12.31
N TYR A 105 -20.26 -3.52 11.70
CA TYR A 105 -20.66 -4.52 10.71
C TYR A 105 -20.38 -4.07 9.28
N CYS A 106 -20.28 -2.77 9.01
CA CYS A 106 -20.06 -2.28 7.65
C CYS A 106 -18.73 -2.79 7.10
N GLN A 107 -17.65 -2.64 7.87
CA GLN A 107 -16.33 -3.16 7.50
C GLN A 107 -16.24 -4.70 7.53
N ASP A 108 -17.02 -5.37 8.37
CA ASP A 108 -16.93 -6.82 8.58
C ASP A 108 -17.73 -7.63 7.57
N ASN A 109 -18.97 -7.23 7.28
CA ASN A 109 -19.89 -7.95 6.39
C ASN A 109 -20.71 -7.05 5.45
N GLY A 110 -20.50 -5.72 5.48
CA GLY A 110 -21.18 -4.76 4.61
C GLY A 110 -22.54 -4.28 5.10
N SER A 111 -23.04 -4.75 6.24
CA SER A 111 -24.33 -4.30 6.82
C SER A 111 -24.17 -3.01 7.62
N TRP A 112 -25.23 -2.21 7.74
CA TRP A 112 -25.24 -0.99 8.57
C TRP A 112 -24.15 0.00 8.13
N CYS A 113 -24.05 0.21 6.82
CA CYS A 113 -23.10 1.11 6.21
C CYS A 113 -23.71 2.51 6.07
N VAL A 114 -23.07 3.51 6.68
CA VAL A 114 -23.55 4.88 6.60
C VAL A 114 -22.63 5.74 5.74
N VAL A 115 -23.24 6.53 4.86
CA VAL A 115 -22.55 7.55 4.07
C VAL A 115 -22.75 8.94 4.68
N THR A 116 -21.66 9.69 4.83
CA THR A 116 -21.66 11.05 5.38
C THR A 116 -20.86 11.99 4.49
N GLY A 117 -21.15 13.29 4.54
CA GLY A 117 -20.33 14.28 3.82
C GLY A 117 -20.31 14.12 2.29
N ILE A 118 -21.49 13.88 1.72
CA ILE A 118 -21.72 13.80 0.27
C ILE A 118 -21.05 14.99 -0.46
N GLN A 119 -20.27 14.70 -1.49
CA GLN A 119 -19.40 15.65 -2.18
C GLN A 119 -20.10 16.42 -3.31
N ASN A 120 -21.23 15.91 -3.82
CA ASN A 120 -21.98 16.53 -4.91
C ASN A 120 -23.50 16.47 -4.63
N THR A 121 -24.31 16.99 -5.55
CA THR A 121 -25.78 17.03 -5.38
C THR A 121 -26.52 16.02 -6.24
N ASN A 122 -25.85 15.33 -7.17
CA ASN A 122 -26.48 14.46 -8.17
C ASN A 122 -25.77 13.11 -8.20
N GLY A 123 -26.54 12.05 -8.46
CA GLY A 123 -25.99 10.74 -8.82
C GLY A 123 -25.28 10.76 -10.19
N THR A 124 -24.29 9.91 -10.31
CA THR A 124 -23.38 9.72 -11.43
C THR A 124 -23.02 8.22 -11.53
N VAL A 125 -22.19 7.88 -12.51
CA VAL A 125 -21.60 6.53 -12.60
C VAL A 125 -20.17 6.63 -12.12
N LEU A 126 -19.88 5.99 -11.00
CA LEU A 126 -18.55 5.98 -10.40
C LEU A 126 -17.71 4.91 -11.06
N THR A 127 -16.50 5.26 -11.47
CA THR A 127 -15.59 4.34 -12.14
C THR A 127 -14.29 4.18 -11.36
N ASP A 128 -13.75 2.97 -11.36
CA ASP A 128 -12.42 2.68 -10.83
C ASP A 128 -11.34 3.23 -11.77
N HIS A 129 -10.15 3.50 -11.24
CA HIS A 129 -9.01 3.95 -12.00
C HIS A 129 -7.79 3.09 -11.67
N ASN A 130 -7.22 2.44 -12.69
CA ASN A 130 -6.01 1.63 -12.51
C ASN A 130 -4.80 2.53 -12.25
N ASP A 131 -4.51 2.78 -10.98
CA ASP A 131 -3.35 3.56 -10.58
C ASP A 131 -2.05 2.81 -10.83
N TRP A 132 -2.00 1.50 -10.57
CA TRP A 132 -0.79 0.69 -10.77
C TRP A 132 -0.25 0.77 -12.19
N ALA A 133 -1.12 0.76 -13.19
CA ALA A 133 -0.75 0.94 -14.59
C ALA A 133 -0.27 2.37 -14.93
N ASN A 134 -0.58 3.35 -14.09
CA ASN A 134 -0.33 4.77 -14.30
C ASN A 134 0.69 5.38 -13.30
N ILE A 135 1.26 4.58 -12.39
CA ILE A 135 2.34 5.01 -11.51
C ILE A 135 3.60 5.25 -12.34
N VAL A 136 3.97 6.52 -12.50
CA VAL A 136 5.26 6.92 -13.05
C VAL A 136 6.29 6.94 -11.92
N TYR A 137 7.13 5.89 -11.86
CA TYR A 137 8.27 5.82 -10.97
C TYR A 137 9.51 6.40 -11.65
N THR A 138 9.97 7.57 -11.18
CA THR A 138 11.19 8.22 -11.71
C THR A 138 12.45 7.87 -10.91
N GLY A 139 12.42 6.85 -10.05
CA GLY A 139 13.55 6.49 -9.17
C GLY A 139 13.59 7.23 -7.84
N ILE A 140 14.55 6.84 -6.99
CA ILE A 140 15.02 7.63 -5.84
C ILE A 140 16.11 8.55 -6.38
N SER A 141 15.86 9.85 -6.45
CA SER A 141 16.94 10.83 -6.54
C SER A 141 17.40 11.15 -5.13
N ASP A 142 18.67 10.88 -4.82
CA ASP A 142 19.36 11.51 -3.70
C ASP A 142 19.35 13.04 -3.89
N SER A 143 19.59 13.80 -2.82
CA SER A 143 19.40 15.27 -2.86
C SER A 143 20.41 16.01 -3.75
N ASP A 144 21.31 15.28 -4.42
CA ASP A 144 22.26 15.74 -5.42
C ASP A 144 21.95 15.23 -6.85
N GLY A 145 20.84 14.50 -7.04
CA GLY A 145 20.27 14.22 -8.36
C GLY A 145 21.03 13.17 -9.17
N PHE A 146 21.73 12.24 -8.51
CA PHE A 146 22.25 11.06 -9.18
C PHE A 146 21.12 10.04 -9.35
N ASN A 147 20.74 9.80 -10.60
CA ASN A 147 19.97 8.62 -10.93
C ASN A 147 20.85 7.40 -10.63
N ALA A 148 20.67 6.78 -9.47
CA ALA A 148 21.22 5.46 -9.21
C ALA A 148 20.58 4.52 -10.24
N ASN A 149 21.29 4.23 -11.33
CA ASN A 149 20.95 3.13 -12.22
C ASN A 149 20.68 1.90 -11.33
N PRO A 150 19.59 1.15 -11.56
CA PRO A 150 19.36 -0.07 -10.80
C PRO A 150 20.58 -0.97 -10.99
N LEU A 151 21.22 -1.33 -9.89
CA LEU A 151 22.30 -2.31 -9.90
C LEU A 151 21.70 -3.62 -10.42
N ILE A 152 22.00 -3.96 -11.68
CA ILE A 152 21.70 -5.28 -12.24
C ILE A 152 22.66 -6.25 -11.55
N ILE A 153 22.19 -6.93 -10.52
CA ILE A 153 22.90 -8.09 -9.98
C ILE A 153 22.67 -9.21 -11.00
N ALA A 154 23.64 -9.42 -11.88
CA ALA A 154 23.69 -10.65 -12.65
C ALA A 154 23.96 -11.78 -11.65
N GLU A 155 23.15 -12.83 -11.70
CA GLU A 155 23.40 -14.05 -10.95
C GLU A 155 24.62 -14.72 -11.60
N ASP A 156 25.80 -14.58 -10.98
CA ASP A 156 26.98 -15.32 -11.44
C ASP A 156 26.76 -16.82 -11.20
N PRO A 157 27.01 -17.69 -12.20
CA PRO A 157 26.95 -19.12 -11.99
C PRO A 157 27.98 -19.55 -10.93
N VAL A 158 27.59 -20.51 -10.09
CA VAL A 158 28.37 -21.00 -8.92
C VAL A 158 29.80 -21.41 -9.30
N GLU A 159 30.01 -21.81 -10.54
CA GLU A 159 31.27 -22.26 -11.12
C GLU A 159 32.37 -21.17 -11.11
N ASP A 160 32.02 -19.88 -11.16
CA ASP A 160 33.03 -18.79 -11.11
C ASP A 160 33.43 -18.42 -9.67
N ILE A 161 32.63 -18.76 -8.66
CA ILE A 161 32.96 -18.53 -7.24
C ILE A 161 34.06 -19.50 -6.77
N LEU A 162 34.09 -20.71 -7.30
CA LEU A 162 35.02 -21.77 -6.86
C LEU A 162 36.46 -21.59 -7.37
N ARG A 163 36.71 -20.69 -8.33
CA ARG A 163 38.07 -20.46 -8.86
C ARG A 163 38.90 -19.47 -8.05
N GLN A 164 38.29 -18.68 -7.17
CA GLN A 164 38.98 -17.62 -6.44
C GLN A 164 39.57 -18.05 -5.08
N SER A 165 39.33 -19.30 -4.64
CA SER A 165 39.71 -19.76 -3.30
C SER A 165 41.06 -20.50 -3.20
N SER A 166 41.86 -20.58 -4.27
CA SER A 166 43.20 -21.18 -4.18
C SER A 166 44.29 -20.12 -4.00
N GLU A 167 44.46 -19.62 -2.77
CA GLU A 167 45.66 -18.89 -2.35
C GLU A 167 46.81 -19.87 -2.04
N PRO A 168 48.08 -19.54 -2.34
CA PRO A 168 49.21 -20.46 -2.16
C PRO A 168 49.67 -20.53 -0.69
N GLU A 169 50.04 -21.74 -0.24
CA GLU A 169 50.56 -22.03 1.11
C GLU A 169 51.84 -21.23 1.43
N LEU A 170 51.84 -20.52 2.56
CA LEU A 170 53.03 -19.90 3.15
C LEU A 170 53.42 -20.68 4.42
N GLU A 171 54.63 -21.23 4.43
CA GLU A 171 55.21 -22.03 5.52
C GLU A 171 55.43 -21.21 6.82
N PRO A 172 55.43 -21.84 8.02
CA PRO A 172 55.48 -21.10 9.28
C PRO A 172 56.92 -20.91 9.79
N GLU A 173 57.39 -19.66 9.93
CA GLU A 173 58.58 -19.35 10.74
C GLU A 173 58.21 -18.92 12.17
N LEU A 174 58.88 -19.56 13.12
CA LEU A 174 58.70 -19.47 14.57
C LEU A 174 58.94 -18.07 15.16
N LEU A 175 58.07 -17.70 16.11
CA LEU A 175 58.13 -16.51 16.94
C LEU A 175 59.30 -16.59 17.95
N ILE A 176 60.31 -15.72 17.85
CA ILE A 176 61.33 -15.53 18.90
C ILE A 176 61.14 -14.13 19.51
N ILE A 177 60.86 -14.09 20.80
CA ILE A 177 60.62 -12.88 21.60
C ILE A 177 61.97 -12.42 22.17
N ASP A 178 62.42 -11.20 21.86
CA ASP A 178 63.60 -10.58 22.50
C ASP A 178 63.17 -9.64 23.64
N PRO A 179 63.52 -9.92 24.92
CA PRO A 179 63.02 -9.21 26.10
C PRO A 179 63.69 -7.87 26.43
N THR A 180 64.28 -7.16 25.45
CA THR A 180 65.14 -5.98 25.73
C THR A 180 64.52 -4.59 25.49
N GLN A 181 63.22 -4.46 25.22
CA GLN A 181 62.57 -3.14 25.02
C GLN A 181 61.93 -2.55 26.30
N ILE A 182 62.41 -2.93 27.50
CA ILE A 182 62.07 -2.22 28.74
C ILE A 182 62.86 -0.90 28.80
N GLN A 183 62.17 0.22 28.61
CA GLN A 183 62.66 1.54 29.02
C GLN A 183 61.57 2.26 29.82
N ILE A 184 61.84 2.48 31.12
CA ILE A 184 61.10 3.42 31.97
C ILE A 184 61.99 4.66 32.13
N PRO A 185 61.50 5.87 31.80
CA PRO A 185 62.00 7.08 32.44
C PRO A 185 60.92 7.80 33.26
N THR A 186 61.38 8.24 34.41
CA THR A 186 60.74 8.86 35.57
C THR A 186 60.06 10.21 35.31
N GLY A 187 58.94 10.46 35.99
CA GLY A 187 58.22 11.73 35.96
C GLY A 187 58.88 12.90 36.71
N ARG A 188 58.47 14.13 36.38
CA ARG A 188 58.73 15.37 37.13
C ARG A 188 57.52 16.32 37.03
N PRO A 189 56.95 16.82 38.16
CA PRO A 189 55.93 17.89 38.19
C PRO A 189 56.60 19.25 38.56
N PRO A 190 55.89 20.37 38.88
CA PRO A 190 54.52 20.85 38.59
C PRO A 190 54.48 22.28 37.98
N GLY A 191 53.28 22.74 37.60
CA GLY A 191 52.75 24.08 37.92
C GLY A 191 53.16 25.31 37.09
N ASN A 192 52.20 25.85 36.35
CA ASN A 192 51.68 27.22 36.56
C ASN A 192 50.23 27.29 36.06
#